data_AF-A0A1V5EBW1-F1
#
_entry.id   AF-A0A1V5EBW1-F1
#
_cell.length_a   1.000
_cell.length_b   1.000
_cell.length_c   1.000
_cell.angle_alpha   90.00
_cell.angle_beta   90.00
_cell.angle_gamma   90.00
#
_symmetry.space_group_name_H-M   'P 1'
#
loop_
_entity.id
_entity.type
_entity.pdbx_description
1 polymer ?
#
loop_
_entity_poly.entity_id
_entity_poly.type
_entity_poly.pdbx_seq_one_letter_code
_entity_poly.pdbx_strand_id
1 'polypeptide(L)'
;MTSRQEIIDLMEKFQKGDALVFKTPKTFGDDYVVIELNPESGKKYVLRLGKDLEAAKKSVPYYSHDHAKPIAKWIADRCGEPLG
;
A
#
# COMPACT_ATOMS: atom_id res chain seq x y z
N MET A 1 -4.54 -14.60 -5.78
CA MET A 1 -3.59 -13.51 -6.09
C MET A 1 -4.39 -12.33 -6.59
N THR A 2 -4.35 -11.21 -5.88
CA THR A 2 -5.12 -10.02 -6.24
C THR A 2 -4.54 -9.38 -7.48
N SER A 3 -5.39 -9.16 -8.49
CA SER A 3 -4.96 -8.57 -9.74
C SER A 3 -4.62 -7.09 -9.56
N ARG A 4 -3.65 -6.58 -10.32
CA ARG A 4 -3.32 -5.16 -10.34
C ARG A 4 -4.55 -4.26 -10.52
N GLN A 5 -5.49 -4.69 -11.36
CA GLN A 5 -6.74 -3.96 -11.62
C GLN A 5 -7.60 -3.86 -10.34
N GLU A 6 -7.78 -4.96 -9.61
CA GLU A 6 -8.54 -4.97 -8.35
C GLU A 6 -7.92 -4.03 -7.31
N ILE A 7 -6.59 -3.99 -7.19
CA ILE A 7 -5.90 -3.07 -6.27
C ILE A 7 -6.17 -1.61 -6.66
N ILE A 8 -6.17 -1.30 -7.98
CA ILE A 8 -6.51 0.04 -8.48
C ILE A 8 -7.95 0.39 -8.10
N ASP A 9 -8.90 -0.49 -8.41
CA ASP A 9 -10.33 -0.28 -8.13
C ASP A 9 -10.61 -0.08 -6.62
N LEU A 10 -9.89 -0.80 -5.75
CA LEU A 10 -9.97 -0.61 -4.30
C LEU A 10 -9.39 0.74 -3.87
N MET A 11 -8.20 1.09 -4.36
CA MET A 11 -7.56 2.37 -4.04
C MET A 11 -8.36 3.59 -4.52
N GLU A 12 -8.99 3.51 -5.69
CA GLU A 12 -9.80 4.61 -6.23
C GLU A 12 -11.06 4.87 -5.41
N LYS A 13 -11.52 3.87 -4.66
CA LYS A 13 -12.66 3.96 -3.73
C LYS A 13 -12.26 4.39 -2.32
N PHE A 14 -10.97 4.59 -2.04
CA PHE A 14 -10.51 4.99 -0.71
C PHE A 14 -11.19 6.27 -0.24
N GLN A 15 -11.70 6.20 0.98
CA GLN A 15 -12.11 7.34 1.77
C GLN A 15 -11.02 7.68 2.79
N LYS A 16 -11.14 8.85 3.41
CA LYS A 16 -10.18 9.28 4.43
C LYS A 16 -10.23 8.32 5.62
N GLY A 17 -9.10 7.68 5.91
CA GLY A 17 -9.00 6.65 6.96
C GLY A 17 -9.02 5.21 6.43
N ASP A 18 -9.36 5.00 5.15
CA ASP A 18 -9.21 3.70 4.51
C ASP A 18 -7.74 3.40 4.24
N ALA A 19 -7.39 2.12 4.39
CA ALA A 19 -6.10 1.60 4.02
C ALA A 19 -6.23 0.17 3.50
N LEU A 20 -5.36 -0.20 2.57
CA LEU A 20 -5.12 -1.61 2.21
C LEU A 20 -3.83 -2.07 2.85
N VAL A 21 -3.89 -3.25 3.46
CA VAL A 21 -2.73 -3.88 4.08
C VAL A 21 -2.31 -5.10 3.28
N PHE A 22 -1.02 -5.20 2.98
CA PHE A 22 -0.41 -6.37 2.36
C PHE A 22 0.77 -6.86 3.19
N LYS A 23 1.25 -8.05 2.87
CA LYS A 23 2.52 -8.56 3.37
C LYS A 23 3.44 -8.92 2.20
N THR A 24 4.68 -8.45 2.27
CA THR A 24 5.71 -8.90 1.32
C THR A 24 6.17 -10.30 1.71
N PRO A 25 6.47 -11.19 0.76
CA PRO A 25 7.04 -12.48 1.08
C PRO A 25 8.48 -12.31 1.61
N LYS A 26 8.99 -13.34 2.26
CA LYS A 26 10.31 -13.34 2.92
C LYS A 26 11.47 -12.91 2.02
N THR A 27 11.38 -13.15 0.70
CA THR A 27 12.36 -12.70 -0.31
C THR A 27 12.47 -11.18 -0.44
N PHE A 28 11.43 -10.45 -0.03
CA PHE A 28 11.35 -8.98 -0.09
C PHE A 28 11.31 -8.33 1.31
N GLY A 29 11.68 -9.06 2.37
CA GLY A 29 11.86 -8.50 3.72
C GLY A 29 10.85 -8.92 4.77
N ASP A 30 9.80 -9.67 4.38
CA ASP A 30 8.68 -10.10 5.25
C ASP A 30 7.95 -8.93 5.95
N ASP A 31 7.91 -7.78 5.28
CA ASP A 31 7.39 -6.52 5.82
C ASP A 31 5.88 -6.37 5.55
N TYR A 32 5.21 -5.65 6.43
CA TYR A 32 3.85 -5.16 6.23
C TYR A 32 3.87 -3.92 5.35
N VAL A 33 2.96 -3.90 4.39
CA VAL A 33 2.76 -2.78 3.47
C VAL A 33 1.40 -2.18 3.74
N VAL A 34 1.37 -0.87 3.96
CA VAL A 34 0.12 -0.12 4.16
C VAL A 34 0.00 0.91 3.05
N ILE A 35 -1.14 0.89 2.36
CA ILE A 35 -1.48 1.86 1.33
C ILE A 35 -2.67 2.65 1.83
N GLU A 36 -2.57 3.97 1.84
CA GLU A 36 -3.63 4.85 2.31
C GLU A 36 -3.65 6.14 1.47
N LEU A 37 -4.74 6.92 1.62
CA LEU A 37 -4.71 8.31 1.17
C LEU A 37 -3.70 9.07 2.02
N ASN A 38 -2.92 9.93 1.38
CA ASN A 38 -1.98 10.79 2.09
C ASN A 38 -2.76 11.73 3.03
N PRO A 39 -2.54 11.66 4.36
CA PRO A 39 -3.19 12.57 5.30
C PRO A 39 -2.60 13.99 5.24
N GLU A 40 -1.41 14.15 4.64
CA GLU A 40 -0.69 15.42 4.51
C GLU A 40 -0.86 16.02 3.11
N SER A 41 -0.06 17.05 2.79
CA SER A 41 0.00 17.65 1.47
C SER A 41 0.89 16.84 0.51
N GLY A 42 0.64 16.98 -0.80
CA GLY A 42 1.44 16.35 -1.85
C GLY A 42 0.69 15.26 -2.60
N LYS A 43 1.36 14.13 -2.84
CA LYS A 43 0.83 13.03 -3.67
C LYS A 43 -0.37 12.35 -3.00
N LYS A 44 -1.43 12.05 -3.76
CA LYS A 44 -2.71 11.51 -3.26
C LYS A 44 -2.58 10.20 -2.46
N TYR A 45 -1.77 9.26 -2.93
CA TYR A 45 -1.63 7.93 -2.33
C TYR A 45 -0.21 7.76 -1.78
N VAL A 46 -0.11 7.13 -0.62
CA VAL A 46 1.15 6.76 0.02
C VAL A 46 1.19 5.28 0.31
N LEU A 47 2.39 4.72 0.21
CA LEU A 47 2.74 3.36 0.58
C LEU A 47 3.79 3.44 1.68
N ARG A 48 3.53 2.77 2.80
CA ARG A 48 4.43 2.66 3.95
C ARG A 48 4.80 1.20 4.19
N LEU A 49 6.00 1.00 4.74
CA LEU A 49 6.54 -0.33 5.05
C LEU A 49 6.94 -0.40 6.53
N GLY A 50 6.82 -1.58 7.13
CA GLY A 50 7.27 -1.83 8.50
C GLY A 50 7.33 -3.31 8.84
N LYS A 51 8.06 -3.66 9.89
CA LYS A 51 8.20 -5.06 10.36
C LYS A 51 6.89 -5.64 10.90
N ASP A 52 5.99 -4.77 11.31
CA ASP A 52 4.63 -5.06 11.78
C ASP A 52 3.68 -3.94 11.32
N LEU A 53 2.37 -4.15 11.48
CA LEU A 53 1.35 -3.22 11.02
C LEU A 53 1.42 -1.85 11.73
N GLU A 54 1.75 -1.81 13.02
CA GLU A 54 1.88 -0.54 13.73
C GLU A 54 3.10 0.24 13.27
N ALA A 55 4.23 -0.45 13.09
CA ALA A 55 5.45 0.14 12.55
C ALA A 55 5.20 0.69 11.14
N ALA A 56 4.48 -0.04 10.29
CA ALA A 56 4.15 0.42 8.93
C ALA A 56 3.24 1.66 8.94
N LYS A 57 2.26 1.75 9.84
CA LYS A 57 1.39 2.93 9.96
C LYS A 57 2.13 4.18 10.47
N LYS A 58 3.14 3.99 11.31
CA LYS A 58 3.93 5.08 11.91
C LYS A 58 5.18 5.44 11.09
N SER A 59 5.58 4.61 10.11
CA SER A 59 6.78 4.85 9.31
C SER A 59 6.56 5.95 8.28
N VAL A 60 7.65 6.54 7.80
CA VAL A 60 7.60 7.54 6.72
C VAL A 60 7.13 6.88 5.40
N PRO A 61 6.48 7.63 4.49
CA PRO A 61 6.11 7.10 3.18
C PRO A 61 7.34 6.57 2.44
N TYR A 62 7.32 5.30 2.09
CA TYR A 62 8.35 4.66 1.27
C TYR A 62 8.19 5.06 -0.20
N TYR A 63 6.94 5.11 -0.66
CA TYR A 63 6.60 5.48 -2.02
C TYR A 63 5.28 6.25 -2.05
N SER A 64 5.17 7.25 -2.93
CA SER A 64 3.96 8.07 -3.04
C SER A 64 3.69 8.46 -4.50
N HIS A 65 2.41 8.56 -4.85
CA HIS A 65 1.99 8.92 -6.21
C HIS A 65 0.57 9.50 -6.24
N ASP A 66 0.27 10.35 -7.22
CA ASP A 66 -1.08 10.90 -7.43
C ASP A 66 -2.10 9.88 -7.98
N HIS A 67 -1.61 8.75 -8.47
CA HIS A 67 -2.42 7.76 -9.17
C HIS A 67 -2.23 6.41 -8.51
N ALA A 68 -3.28 5.59 -8.50
CA ALA A 68 -3.22 4.25 -7.91
C ALA A 68 -2.35 3.30 -8.74
N LYS A 69 -2.33 3.47 -10.07
CA LYS A 69 -1.71 2.55 -11.03
C LYS A 69 -0.20 2.23 -10.78
N PRO A 70 0.66 3.20 -10.40
CA PRO A 70 2.06 2.94 -10.06
C PRO A 70 2.24 2.17 -8.76
N ILE A 71 1.46 2.51 -7.74
CA ILE A 71 1.49 1.82 -6.43
C ILE A 71 0.95 0.40 -6.58
N ALA A 72 -0.20 0.23 -7.23
CA ALA A 72 -0.78 -1.08 -7.51
C ALA A 72 0.15 -1.99 -8.32
N LYS A 73 0.94 -1.42 -9.26
CA LYS A 73 1.99 -2.18 -9.96
C LYS A 73 3.05 -2.68 -8.98
N TRP A 74 3.56 -1.80 -8.11
CA TRP A 74 4.58 -2.17 -7.14
C TRP A 74 4.11 -3.31 -6.22
N ILE A 75 2.85 -3.25 -5.79
CA ILE A 75 2.22 -4.27 -4.93
C ILE A 75 2.06 -5.58 -5.70
N ALA A 76 1.52 -5.56 -6.92
CA ALA A 76 1.35 -6.77 -7.72
C ALA A 76 2.69 -7.47 -8.04
N ASP A 77 3.79 -6.71 -8.16
CA ASP A 77 5.13 -7.25 -8.39
C ASP A 77 5.77 -7.87 -7.13
N ARG A 78 5.38 -7.42 -5.92
CA ARG A 78 6.13 -7.71 -4.67
C ARG A 78 5.31 -8.30 -3.54
N CYS A 79 3.99 -8.21 -3.59
CA CYS A 79 3.08 -8.62 -2.53
C CYS A 79 2.18 -9.74 -3.04
N GLY A 80 1.65 -10.51 -2.08
CA GLY A 80 0.62 -11.50 -2.33
C GLY A 80 -0.78 -10.88 -2.28
N GLU A 81 -1.65 -11.53 -1.51
CA GLU A 81 -3.03 -11.09 -1.29
C GLU A 81 -3.11 -10.07 -0.14
N PRO A 82 -4.11 -9.16 -0.15
CA PRO A 82 -4.34 -8.23 0.93
C PRO A 82 -4.76 -8.98 2.20
N LEU A 83 -4.36 -8.44 3.35
CA LEU A 83 -4.62 -9.02 4.68
C LEU A 83 -5.94 -8.55 5.31
N GLY A 84 -6.61 -7.56 4.72
CA GLY A 84 -7.83 -6.93 5.23
C GLY A 84 -8.00 -5.51 4.71
#